data_AF-A0A3N8D2D7-F1
#
_entry.id   AF-A0A3N8D2D7-F1
#
_cell.length_a   1.000
_cell.length_b   1.000
_cell.length_c   1.000
_cell.angle_alpha   90.00
_cell.angle_beta   90.00
_cell.angle_gamma   90.00
#
_symmetry.space_group_name_H-M   'P 1'
#
loop_
_entity.id
_entity.type
_entity.pdbx_description
1 polymer ?
#
loop_
_entity_poly.entity_id
_entity_poly.type
_entity_poly.pdbx_seq_one_letter_code
_entity_poly.pdbx_strand_id
1 'polypeptide(L)'
;MMPGLTGTGGARITVTYPSFPRPLPLVRLDRNGLVFRAAGAAPLVCGLPRAATLLVADEPLCSLRLVIRDVAAIGDGQHDLTMQPSGATGDELLWHALRDREPYRQIGQPLAPVDAAMAPNGEPQAAGATRRPSRSAAFRLRCRSDALFFADWLEYHFDELRALSQRHGPQLQLKQLQRQVTDDEVGVRFVYDIDGHATRHALTDCAREACAWIEMEMRDKYAVPVAQERFGAFAAHAWVAGM
;
A
#
# COMPACT_ATOMS: atom_id res chain seq x y z
N MET A 1 -3.93 -7.75 19.77
CA MET A 1 -5.28 -8.02 19.24
C MET A 1 -5.50 -7.02 18.13
N MET A 2 -5.30 -7.42 16.87
CA MET A 2 -5.53 -6.51 15.74
C MET A 2 -7.04 -6.35 15.55
N PRO A 3 -7.60 -5.13 15.50
CA PRO A 3 -8.97 -4.94 15.05
C PRO A 3 -9.08 -5.52 13.64
N GLY A 4 -9.98 -6.48 13.45
CA GLY A 4 -10.28 -7.01 12.13
C GLY A 4 -10.74 -5.86 11.24
N LEU A 5 -10.16 -5.75 10.05
CA LEU A 5 -10.49 -4.77 9.00
C LEU A 5 -11.91 -4.94 8.43
N THR A 6 -12.79 -5.62 9.15
CA THR A 6 -14.17 -5.93 8.77
C THR A 6 -15.12 -5.31 9.79
N GLY A 7 -15.28 -3.98 9.72
CA GLY A 7 -16.53 -3.38 10.15
C GLY A 7 -17.69 -4.02 9.38
N THR A 8 -18.81 -4.25 10.06
CA THR A 8 -19.96 -5.07 9.64
C THR A 8 -20.74 -4.56 8.41
N GLY A 9 -20.14 -3.76 7.53
CA GLY A 9 -20.78 -3.23 6.33
C GLY A 9 -19.84 -2.71 5.23
N GLY A 10 -18.53 -3.01 5.28
CA GLY A 10 -17.60 -2.64 4.20
C GLY A 10 -17.58 -3.67 3.06
N ALA A 11 -17.22 -3.24 1.83
CA ALA A 11 -17.02 -4.15 0.70
C ALA A 11 -16.05 -5.26 1.10
N ARG A 12 -16.57 -6.48 1.23
CA ARG A 12 -15.74 -7.64 1.54
C ARG A 12 -15.13 -8.15 0.25
N ILE A 13 -13.85 -7.84 0.03
CA ILE A 13 -13.07 -8.48 -1.03
C ILE A 13 -12.79 -9.92 -0.59
N THR A 14 -13.13 -10.88 -1.44
CA THR A 14 -12.77 -12.29 -1.24
C THR A 14 -12.12 -12.88 -2.50
N VAL A 15 -11.48 -14.02 -2.37
CA VAL A 15 -10.92 -14.77 -3.50
C VAL A 15 -11.45 -16.19 -3.54
N THR A 16 -11.96 -16.63 -4.70
CA THR A 16 -12.14 -18.05 -4.98
C THR A 16 -10.83 -18.63 -5.49
N TYR A 17 -10.33 -19.64 -4.79
CA TYR A 17 -9.04 -20.25 -5.09
C TYR A 17 -9.19 -21.78 -5.12
N PRO A 18 -8.69 -22.51 -6.14
CA PRO A 18 -9.02 -23.92 -6.37
C PRO A 18 -8.74 -24.87 -5.20
N SER A 19 -7.77 -24.56 -4.35
CA SER A 19 -7.40 -25.36 -3.19
C SER A 19 -8.34 -25.18 -1.98
N PHE A 20 -9.29 -24.25 -2.05
CA PHE A 20 -10.17 -23.92 -0.94
C PHE A 20 -11.65 -23.99 -1.36
N PRO A 21 -12.52 -24.67 -0.59
CA PRO A 21 -13.92 -24.85 -0.95
C PRO A 21 -14.79 -23.60 -0.74
N ARG A 22 -14.29 -22.61 0.01
CA ARG A 22 -14.99 -21.35 0.30
C ARG A 22 -14.12 -20.16 -0.11
N PRO A 23 -14.72 -19.04 -0.54
CA PRO A 23 -13.98 -17.82 -0.80
C PRO A 23 -13.21 -17.36 0.44
N LEU A 24 -11.95 -16.97 0.25
CA LEU A 24 -11.08 -16.51 1.32
C LEU A 24 -11.20 -14.99 1.44
N PRO A 25 -11.51 -14.43 2.62
CA PRO A 25 -11.55 -12.99 2.80
C PRO A 25 -10.16 -12.36 2.71
N LEU A 26 -10.06 -11.23 2.01
CA LEU A 26 -8.91 -10.35 2.06
C LEU A 26 -8.84 -9.74 3.46
N VAL A 27 -7.69 -9.88 4.11
CA VAL A 27 -7.47 -9.31 5.44
C VAL A 27 -6.55 -8.11 5.43
N ARG A 28 -5.61 -8.03 4.48
CA ARG A 28 -4.77 -6.85 4.26
C ARG A 28 -4.15 -6.90 2.86
N LEU A 29 -3.66 -5.77 2.41
CA LEU A 29 -2.79 -5.64 1.25
C LEU A 29 -1.46 -5.07 1.73
N ASP A 30 -0.34 -5.69 1.43
CA ASP A 30 0.96 -5.13 1.76
C ASP A 30 1.91 -5.24 0.57
N ARG A 31 3.14 -4.72 0.73
CA ARG A 31 4.16 -4.74 -0.33
C ARG A 31 4.52 -6.15 -0.84
N ASN A 32 4.18 -7.20 -0.09
CA ASN A 32 4.40 -8.58 -0.50
C ASN A 32 3.19 -9.19 -1.21
N GLY A 33 2.05 -8.50 -1.26
CA GLY A 33 0.87 -8.92 -2.00
C GLY A 33 -0.44 -8.78 -1.22
N LEU A 34 -1.44 -9.49 -1.74
CA LEU A 34 -2.78 -9.61 -1.15
C LEU A 34 -2.76 -10.71 -0.10
N VAL A 35 -3.13 -10.41 1.14
CA VAL A 35 -3.16 -11.40 2.21
C VAL A 35 -4.59 -11.85 2.45
N PHE A 36 -4.83 -13.15 2.25
CA PHE A 36 -6.13 -13.79 2.44
C PHE A 36 -6.11 -14.74 3.63
N ARG A 37 -7.20 -14.78 4.38
CA ARG A 37 -7.30 -15.70 5.52
C ARG A 37 -7.97 -17.00 5.14
N ALA A 38 -7.28 -18.11 5.39
CA ALA A 38 -7.79 -19.45 5.26
C ALA A 38 -7.99 -20.11 6.63
N ALA A 39 -8.99 -20.97 6.72
CA ALA A 39 -9.22 -21.85 7.86
C ALA A 39 -9.00 -23.30 7.44
N GLY A 40 -8.51 -24.12 8.36
CA GLY A 40 -8.23 -25.54 8.12
C GLY A 40 -6.78 -25.79 7.72
N ALA A 41 -6.56 -26.88 7.00
CA ALA A 41 -5.21 -27.30 6.63
C ALA A 41 -4.50 -26.26 5.75
N ALA A 42 -3.23 -26.00 6.05
CA ALA A 42 -2.36 -25.18 5.21
C ALA A 42 -2.24 -25.77 3.79
N PRO A 43 -2.10 -24.93 2.75
CA PRO A 43 -1.97 -25.41 1.39
C PRO A 43 -0.72 -26.27 1.24
N LEU A 44 -0.87 -27.44 0.60
CA LEU A 44 0.22 -28.39 0.41
C LEU A 44 1.27 -27.94 -0.62
N VAL A 45 0.91 -27.00 -1.50
CA VAL A 45 1.78 -26.53 -2.59
C VAL A 45 1.75 -25.01 -2.68
N CYS A 46 2.92 -24.39 -2.48
CA CYS A 46 3.17 -22.97 -2.69
C CYS A 46 3.92 -22.73 -4.02
N GLY A 47 3.90 -21.50 -4.54
CA GLY A 47 4.71 -21.11 -5.69
C GLY A 47 4.14 -21.42 -7.09
N LEU A 48 3.09 -22.25 -7.21
CA LEU A 48 2.46 -22.53 -8.50
C LEU A 48 1.31 -21.57 -8.81
N PRO A 49 1.30 -20.90 -9.98
CA PRO A 49 0.19 -20.05 -10.41
C PRO A 49 -1.10 -20.84 -10.61
N ARG A 50 -2.19 -20.44 -9.94
CA ARG A 50 -3.53 -21.01 -10.11
C ARG A 50 -4.51 -19.93 -10.55
N ALA A 51 -5.48 -20.31 -11.39
CA ALA A 51 -6.58 -19.43 -11.72
C ALA A 51 -7.40 -19.13 -10.46
N ALA A 52 -7.75 -17.87 -10.26
CA ALA A 52 -8.50 -17.38 -9.12
C ALA A 52 -9.40 -16.23 -9.57
N THR A 53 -10.53 -16.04 -8.87
CA THR A 53 -11.43 -14.91 -9.12
C THR A 53 -11.56 -14.10 -7.84
N LEU A 54 -11.23 -12.81 -7.94
CA LEU A 54 -11.53 -11.85 -6.89
C LEU A 54 -12.99 -11.47 -6.97
N LEU A 55 -13.61 -11.34 -5.81
CA LEU A 55 -15.01 -11.00 -5.65
C LEU A 55 -15.11 -9.76 -4.76
N VAL A 56 -16.09 -8.91 -5.02
CA VAL A 56 -16.52 -7.81 -4.15
C VAL A 56 -17.99 -8.03 -3.85
N ALA A 57 -18.34 -8.18 -2.58
CA ALA A 57 -19.73 -8.48 -2.18
C ALA A 57 -20.33 -9.68 -2.96
N ASP A 58 -19.52 -10.74 -3.12
CA ASP A 58 -19.84 -11.96 -3.88
C ASP A 58 -20.04 -11.80 -5.40
N GLU A 59 -19.82 -10.61 -5.96
CA GLU A 59 -19.79 -10.38 -7.40
C GLU A 59 -18.36 -10.45 -7.96
N PRO A 60 -18.13 -11.05 -9.15
CA PRO A 60 -16.81 -11.09 -9.79
C PRO A 60 -16.23 -9.70 -10.06
N LEU A 61 -15.09 -9.41 -9.43
CA LEU A 61 -14.27 -8.23 -9.67
C LEU A 61 -13.37 -8.44 -10.88
N CYS A 62 -12.50 -9.45 -10.83
CA CYS A 62 -11.63 -9.87 -11.92
C CYS A 62 -11.14 -11.31 -11.73
N SER A 63 -10.73 -11.95 -12.83
CA SER A 63 -10.13 -13.27 -12.82
C SER A 63 -8.68 -13.17 -13.29
N LEU A 64 -7.76 -13.72 -12.50
CA LEU A 64 -6.33 -13.72 -12.78
C LEU A 64 -5.67 -15.00 -12.27
N ARG A 65 -4.36 -15.13 -12.50
CA ARG A 65 -3.58 -16.21 -11.89
C ARG A 65 -2.86 -15.67 -10.66
N LEU A 66 -3.11 -16.30 -9.51
CA LEU A 66 -2.48 -15.98 -8.24
C LEU A 66 -1.46 -17.05 -7.86
N VAL A 67 -0.40 -16.64 -7.19
CA VAL A 67 0.64 -17.49 -6.61
C VAL A 67 0.66 -17.28 -5.10
N ILE A 68 0.57 -18.35 -4.32
CA ILE A 68 0.83 -18.31 -2.88
C ILE A 68 2.34 -18.20 -2.68
N ARG A 69 2.80 -17.09 -2.10
CA ARG A 69 4.21 -16.79 -1.83
C ARG A 69 4.63 -17.14 -0.43
N ASP A 70 3.73 -16.96 0.53
CA ASP A 70 3.99 -17.18 1.94
C ASP A 70 2.73 -17.66 2.67
N VAL A 71 2.94 -18.39 3.77
CA VAL A 71 1.90 -18.96 4.63
C VAL A 71 2.29 -18.72 6.08
N ALA A 72 1.57 -17.82 6.75
CA ALA A 72 1.80 -17.50 8.15
C ALA A 72 0.69 -18.10 9.03
N ALA A 73 1.07 -18.89 10.05
CA ALA A 73 0.10 -19.40 11.03
C ALA A 73 -0.30 -18.29 12.02
N ILE A 74 -1.60 -18.20 12.32
CA ILE A 74 -2.17 -17.15 13.21
C ILE A 74 -2.62 -17.74 14.55
N GLY A 75 -2.83 -19.06 14.61
CA GLY A 75 -3.48 -19.75 15.73
C GLY A 75 -4.83 -20.32 15.32
N ASP A 76 -5.44 -21.16 16.17
CA ASP A 76 -6.79 -21.71 15.99
C ASP A 76 -7.04 -22.42 14.64
N GLY A 77 -5.99 -22.99 14.03
CA GLY A 77 -6.08 -23.64 12.72
C GLY A 77 -6.34 -22.66 11.56
N GLN A 78 -6.01 -21.38 11.74
CA GLN A 78 -6.08 -20.35 10.71
C GLN A 78 -4.68 -19.94 10.22
N HIS A 79 -4.63 -19.62 8.93
CA HIS A 79 -3.41 -19.18 8.25
C HIS A 79 -3.70 -17.98 7.36
N ASP A 80 -2.78 -17.01 7.37
CA ASP A 80 -2.74 -15.90 6.42
C ASP A 80 -1.91 -16.35 5.21
N LEU A 81 -2.47 -16.21 4.02
CA LEU A 81 -1.86 -16.58 2.75
C LEU A 81 -1.50 -15.30 1.99
N THR A 82 -0.21 -15.05 1.82
CA THR A 82 0.26 -13.94 0.99
C THR A 82 0.26 -14.39 -0.46
N MET A 83 -0.58 -13.75 -1.28
CA MET A 83 -0.78 -14.08 -2.68
C MET A 83 -0.43 -12.90 -3.58
N GLN A 84 0.17 -13.21 -4.73
CA GLN A 84 0.50 -12.21 -5.75
C GLN A 84 -0.03 -12.63 -7.12
N PRO A 85 -0.42 -11.67 -7.99
CA PRO A 85 -0.57 -11.93 -9.41
C PRO A 85 0.69 -12.62 -9.97
N SER A 86 0.50 -13.59 -10.87
CA SER A 86 1.63 -14.38 -11.39
C SER A 86 2.54 -13.61 -12.35
N GLY A 87 2.13 -12.43 -12.79
CA GLY A 87 2.89 -11.57 -13.71
C GLY A 87 2.23 -10.21 -13.89
N ALA A 88 2.95 -9.29 -14.54
CA ALA A 88 2.59 -7.87 -14.66
C ALA A 88 1.20 -7.61 -15.24
N THR A 89 0.78 -8.35 -16.27
CA THR A 89 -0.58 -8.17 -16.84
C THR A 89 -1.68 -8.49 -15.83
N GLY A 90 -1.47 -9.47 -14.96
CA GLY A 90 -2.43 -9.79 -13.89
C GLY A 90 -2.44 -8.72 -12.79
N ASP A 91 -1.29 -8.09 -12.56
CA ASP A 91 -1.13 -6.99 -11.62
C ASP A 91 -1.86 -5.73 -12.10
N GLU A 92 -1.65 -5.34 -13.35
CA GLU A 92 -2.36 -4.24 -13.98
C GLU A 92 -3.87 -4.48 -13.98
N LEU A 93 -4.30 -5.70 -14.36
CA LEU A 93 -5.72 -6.07 -14.33
C LEU A 93 -6.34 -5.93 -12.93
N LEU A 94 -5.61 -6.33 -11.88
CA LEU A 94 -6.04 -6.18 -10.49
C LEU A 94 -6.29 -4.71 -10.17
N TRP A 95 -5.32 -3.85 -10.43
CA TRP A 95 -5.39 -2.43 -10.08
C TRP A 95 -6.46 -1.68 -10.89
N HIS A 96 -6.60 -2.00 -12.18
CA HIS A 96 -7.69 -1.48 -13.00
C HIS A 96 -9.06 -1.92 -12.48
N ALA A 97 -9.23 -3.20 -12.12
CA ALA A 97 -10.50 -3.68 -11.58
C ALA A 97 -10.84 -3.00 -10.25
N LEU A 98 -9.86 -2.86 -9.36
CA LEU A 98 -9.99 -2.13 -8.08
C LEU A 98 -10.30 -0.64 -8.27
N ARG A 99 -9.89 -0.05 -9.39
CA ARG A 99 -10.22 1.33 -9.75
C ARG A 99 -11.62 1.45 -10.34
N ASP A 100 -11.90 0.70 -11.40
CA ASP A 100 -13.07 0.86 -12.27
C ASP A 100 -14.37 0.35 -11.62
N ARG A 101 -14.27 -0.67 -10.76
CA ARG A 101 -15.42 -1.22 -10.03
C ARG A 101 -15.62 -0.56 -8.66
N GLU A 102 -14.76 0.39 -8.31
CA GLU A 102 -14.84 1.24 -7.13
C GLU A 102 -15.17 0.53 -5.79
N PRO A 103 -14.59 -0.65 -5.46
CA PRO A 103 -14.76 -1.27 -4.15
C PRO A 103 -14.38 -0.32 -3.00
N TYR A 104 -13.45 0.60 -3.25
CA TYR A 104 -13.01 1.61 -2.30
C TYR A 104 -14.11 2.60 -1.84
N ARG A 105 -15.24 2.70 -2.55
CA ARG A 105 -16.41 3.47 -2.05
C ARG A 105 -17.03 2.83 -0.81
N GLN A 106 -16.88 1.52 -0.65
CA GLN A 106 -17.42 0.74 0.46
C GLN A 106 -16.33 0.33 1.47
N ILE A 107 -15.06 0.62 1.19
CA ILE A 107 -13.95 0.37 2.11
C ILE A 107 -13.72 1.63 2.94
N GLY A 108 -13.83 1.53 4.27
CA GLY A 108 -13.74 2.71 5.16
C GLY A 108 -12.32 3.08 5.60
N GLN A 109 -11.37 2.16 5.46
CA GLN A 109 -9.97 2.28 5.89
C GLN A 109 -9.03 1.60 4.88
N PRO A 110 -7.77 2.05 4.75
CA PRO A 110 -6.81 1.41 3.86
C PRO A 110 -6.66 -0.09 4.15
N LEU A 111 -6.54 -0.89 3.10
CA LEU A 111 -6.27 -2.33 3.20
C LEU A 111 -4.83 -2.58 3.65
N ALA A 112 -3.93 -1.66 3.33
CA ALA A 112 -2.59 -1.65 3.84
C ALA A 112 -2.53 -1.10 5.26
N PRO A 113 -1.76 -1.73 6.17
CA PRO A 113 -1.49 -1.16 7.47
C PRO A 113 -0.98 0.27 7.32
N VAL A 114 -1.62 1.19 8.03
CA VAL A 114 -1.19 2.58 8.11
C VAL A 114 -0.25 2.70 9.31
N ASP A 115 0.89 3.34 9.13
CA ASP A 115 1.80 3.63 10.24
C ASP A 115 1.12 4.62 11.19
N ALA A 116 0.86 4.20 12.44
CA ALA A 116 0.24 5.05 13.44
C ALA A 116 1.13 6.27 13.74
N ALA A 117 0.57 7.47 13.51
CA ALA A 117 1.14 8.79 13.77
C ALA A 117 2.49 9.07 13.07
N MET A 118 2.43 9.77 11.93
CA MET A 118 3.56 10.55 11.45
C MET A 118 3.91 11.62 12.49
N ALA A 119 4.94 11.42 13.31
CA ALA A 119 5.41 12.49 14.19
C ALA A 119 5.70 13.75 13.33
N PRO A 120 5.12 14.92 13.66
CA PRO A 120 5.36 16.13 12.90
C PRO A 120 6.86 16.41 12.88
N ASN A 121 7.36 16.88 11.74
CA ASN A 121 8.75 17.32 11.62
C ASN A 121 8.93 18.57 12.52
N GLY A 122 9.21 18.37 13.80
CA GLY A 122 9.47 19.48 14.70
C GLY A 122 9.34 19.14 16.18
N GLU A 123 10.08 18.15 16.69
CA GLU A 123 10.45 18.10 18.11
C GLU A 123 11.65 17.14 18.30
N PRO A 124 12.65 17.50 19.12
CA PRO A 124 13.82 16.65 19.35
C PRO A 124 13.42 15.47 20.24
N GLN A 125 13.18 14.30 19.63
CA GLN A 125 13.11 13.05 20.39
C GLN A 125 14.45 12.81 21.09
N ALA A 126 14.35 12.51 22.38
CA ALA A 126 15.46 12.40 23.32
C ALA A 126 16.56 11.42 22.85
N ALA A 127 17.80 11.90 23.05
CA ALA A 127 19.10 11.22 23.05
C ALA A 127 19.18 9.76 22.59
N GLY A 128 19.71 9.54 21.37
CA GLY A 128 20.47 8.32 21.06
C GLY A 128 20.22 7.69 19.68
N ALA A 129 19.08 7.94 19.04
CA ALA A 129 18.80 7.38 17.72
C ALA A 129 19.06 8.43 16.62
N THR A 130 20.05 8.19 15.77
CA THR A 130 20.30 8.98 14.56
C THR A 130 19.02 8.97 13.70
N ARG A 131 18.33 10.11 13.61
CA ARG A 131 17.09 10.24 12.83
C ARG A 131 17.40 9.96 11.36
N ARG A 132 16.80 8.90 10.80
CA ARG A 132 16.99 8.55 9.39
C ARG A 132 16.56 9.71 8.48
N PRO A 133 17.32 10.01 7.42
CA PRO A 133 16.99 11.06 6.48
C PRO A 133 15.65 10.77 5.79
N SER A 134 14.77 11.76 5.73
CA SER A 134 13.44 11.60 5.15
C SER A 134 12.98 12.80 4.32
N ARG A 135 12.08 12.57 3.37
CA ARG A 135 11.37 13.60 2.60
C ARG A 135 9.88 13.34 2.65
N SER A 136 9.10 14.41 2.67
CA SER A 136 7.64 14.32 2.75
C SER A 136 6.98 15.08 1.62
N ALA A 137 5.88 14.52 1.15
CA ALA A 137 5.00 15.08 0.15
C ALA A 137 3.54 14.86 0.59
N ALA A 138 2.65 15.72 0.12
CA ALA A 138 1.21 15.55 0.27
C ALA A 138 0.57 15.55 -1.11
N PHE A 139 -0.37 14.63 -1.30
CA PHE A 139 -1.08 14.39 -2.54
C PHE A 139 -2.56 14.61 -2.29
N ARG A 140 -3.17 15.53 -3.02
CA ARG A 140 -4.62 15.77 -2.96
C ARG A 140 -5.31 15.04 -4.10
N LEU A 141 -6.37 14.32 -3.77
CA LEU A 141 -7.19 13.53 -4.69
C LEU A 141 -8.61 14.10 -4.76
N ARG A 142 -9.44 13.57 -5.66
CA ARG A 142 -10.80 14.08 -5.89
C ARG A 142 -11.77 13.74 -4.76
N CYS A 143 -11.54 12.60 -4.10
CA CYS A 143 -12.39 12.11 -3.03
C CYS A 143 -11.64 11.12 -2.14
N ARG A 144 -12.21 10.82 -0.98
CA ARG A 144 -11.67 9.85 -0.03
C ARG A 144 -11.48 8.45 -0.61
N SER A 145 -12.39 7.97 -1.46
CA SER A 145 -12.25 6.66 -2.11
C SER A 145 -10.99 6.58 -2.97
N ASP A 146 -10.69 7.64 -3.72
CA ASP A 146 -9.46 7.70 -4.52
C ASP A 146 -8.23 7.76 -3.60
N ALA A 147 -8.30 8.49 -2.48
CA ALA A 147 -7.22 8.55 -1.50
C ALA A 147 -6.91 7.19 -0.85
N LEU A 148 -7.93 6.38 -0.55
CA LEU A 148 -7.74 5.02 -0.05
C LEU A 148 -7.08 4.11 -1.10
N PHE A 149 -7.60 4.14 -2.35
CA PHE A 149 -7.00 3.40 -3.47
C PHE A 149 -5.52 3.77 -3.65
N PHE A 150 -5.23 5.08 -3.66
CA PHE A 150 -3.89 5.60 -3.84
C PHE A 150 -2.94 5.20 -2.70
N ALA A 151 -3.41 5.25 -1.45
CA ALA A 151 -2.60 4.83 -0.31
C ALA A 151 -2.22 3.35 -0.39
N ASP A 152 -3.15 2.46 -0.77
CA ASP A 152 -2.87 1.03 -0.91
C ASP A 152 -1.98 0.74 -2.12
N TRP A 153 -2.18 1.46 -3.23
CA TRP A 153 -1.31 1.38 -4.40
C TRP A 153 0.15 1.75 -4.07
N LEU A 154 0.36 2.79 -3.26
CA LEU A 154 1.69 3.21 -2.82
C LEU A 154 2.40 2.16 -1.96
N GLU A 155 1.69 1.45 -1.09
CA GLU A 155 2.30 0.36 -0.30
C GLU A 155 2.72 -0.78 -1.21
N TYR A 156 1.84 -1.16 -2.14
CA TYR A 156 2.07 -2.27 -3.03
C TYR A 156 3.27 -2.03 -3.94
N HIS A 157 3.39 -0.82 -4.49
CA HIS A 157 4.47 -0.45 -5.42
C HIS A 157 5.72 0.09 -4.70
N PHE A 158 5.92 -0.31 -3.44
CA PHE A 158 7.07 0.12 -2.66
C PHE A 158 8.40 -0.30 -3.32
N ASP A 159 8.45 -1.49 -3.92
CA ASP A 159 9.67 -2.00 -4.55
C ASP A 159 10.03 -1.23 -5.83
N GLU A 160 9.05 -0.77 -6.62
CA GLU A 160 9.27 0.14 -7.75
C GLU A 160 9.81 1.50 -7.27
N LEU A 161 9.21 2.07 -6.21
CA LEU A 161 9.68 3.32 -5.61
C LEU A 161 11.11 3.18 -5.06
N ARG A 162 11.43 2.01 -4.49
CA ARG A 162 12.77 1.69 -4.03
C ARG A 162 13.74 1.56 -5.19
N ALA A 163 13.36 0.88 -6.27
CA ALA A 163 14.18 0.77 -7.47
C ALA A 163 14.46 2.14 -8.11
N LEU A 164 13.47 3.05 -8.12
CA LEU A 164 13.68 4.45 -8.56
C LEU A 164 14.73 5.14 -7.70
N SER A 165 14.67 5.01 -6.37
CA SER A 165 15.66 5.62 -5.48
C SER A 165 17.10 5.16 -5.78
N GLN A 166 17.27 3.88 -6.12
CA GLN A 166 18.57 3.28 -6.43
C GLN A 166 19.17 3.78 -7.75
N ARG A 167 18.36 4.31 -8.68
CA ARG A 167 18.85 4.93 -9.93
C ARG A 167 19.67 6.20 -9.67
N HIS A 168 19.40 6.91 -8.57
CA HIS A 168 20.17 8.09 -8.15
C HIS A 168 21.52 7.75 -7.51
N GLY A 169 21.72 6.48 -7.14
CA GLY A 169 22.98 5.96 -6.63
C GLY A 169 22.78 4.83 -5.63
N PRO A 170 23.71 3.86 -5.54
CA PRO A 170 23.61 2.72 -4.64
C PRO A 170 23.59 3.12 -3.15
N GLN A 171 24.11 4.29 -2.83
CA GLN A 171 24.10 4.88 -1.49
C GLN A 171 22.72 5.38 -1.02
N LEU A 172 21.76 5.58 -1.93
CA LEU A 172 20.43 6.09 -1.59
C LEU A 172 19.44 4.93 -1.60
N GLN A 173 19.09 4.44 -0.42
CA GLN A 173 18.18 3.30 -0.30
C GLN A 173 16.90 3.73 0.39
N LEU A 174 15.78 3.75 -0.35
CA LEU A 174 14.47 3.84 0.27
C LEU A 174 14.24 2.60 1.16
N LYS A 175 14.03 2.82 2.46
CA LYS A 175 13.79 1.74 3.43
C LYS A 175 12.35 1.64 3.87
N GLN A 176 11.67 2.77 3.99
CA GLN A 176 10.29 2.82 4.45
C GLN A 176 9.54 3.93 3.73
N LEU A 177 8.26 3.66 3.48
CA LEU A 177 7.28 4.60 2.98
C LEU A 177 6.19 4.68 4.03
N GLN A 178 6.10 5.82 4.72
CA GLN A 178 5.02 6.06 5.67
C GLN A 178 3.90 6.80 4.93
N ARG A 179 2.66 6.38 5.17
CA ARG A 179 1.48 6.92 4.51
C ARG A 179 0.46 7.31 5.58
N GLN A 180 -0.21 8.44 5.39
CA GLN A 180 -1.31 8.90 6.24
C GLN A 180 -2.43 9.42 5.37
N VAL A 181 -3.63 8.86 5.52
CA VAL A 181 -4.82 9.30 4.78
C VAL A 181 -5.65 10.22 5.66
N THR A 182 -5.92 11.42 5.17
CA THR A 182 -6.78 12.42 5.82
C THR A 182 -7.80 12.91 4.80
N ASP A 183 -9.03 12.38 4.88
CA ASP A 183 -10.10 12.64 3.91
C ASP A 183 -9.68 12.36 2.46
N ASP A 184 -9.55 13.39 1.62
CA ASP A 184 -9.11 13.31 0.22
C ASP A 184 -7.60 13.53 0.02
N GLU A 185 -6.83 13.69 1.09
CA GLU A 185 -5.38 13.89 1.07
C GLU A 185 -4.63 12.63 1.55
N VAL A 186 -3.51 12.33 0.88
CA VAL A 186 -2.55 11.32 1.31
C VAL A 186 -1.18 11.96 1.54
N GLY A 187 -0.78 12.00 2.82
CA GLY A 187 0.54 12.38 3.27
C GLY A 187 1.52 11.20 3.13
N VAL A 188 2.68 11.45 2.53
CA VAL A 188 3.71 10.43 2.28
C VAL A 188 5.05 10.89 2.84
N ARG A 189 5.77 9.99 3.53
CA ARG A 189 7.15 10.21 3.98
C ARG A 189 8.03 9.08 3.49
N PHE A 190 8.95 9.44 2.62
CA PHE A 190 10.04 8.60 2.14
C PHE A 190 11.16 8.62 3.18
N VAL A 191 11.51 7.47 3.74
CA VAL A 191 12.61 7.31 4.71
C VAL A 191 13.73 6.52 4.06
N TYR A 192 14.92 7.13 4.04
CA TYR A 192 16.09 6.59 3.36
C TYR A 192 17.13 6.14 4.37
N ASP A 193 17.88 5.11 4.01
CA ASP A 193 19.23 4.90 4.52
C ASP A 193 20.22 5.49 3.51
N ILE A 194 21.26 6.13 4.05
CA ILE A 194 22.32 6.77 3.26
C ILE A 194 23.65 6.16 3.66
N ASP A 195 24.30 5.52 2.70
CA ASP A 195 25.66 5.01 2.88
C ASP A 195 26.65 6.05 2.31
N GLY A 196 27.38 6.75 3.19
CA GLY A 196 28.36 7.78 2.79
C GLY A 196 27.76 9.19 2.69
N HIS A 197 28.24 9.99 1.73
CA HIS A 197 27.96 11.44 1.67
C HIS A 197 26.88 11.82 0.64
N ALA A 198 25.69 11.20 0.68
CA ALA A 198 24.59 11.71 -0.14
C ALA A 198 24.16 13.09 0.37
N THR A 199 24.10 14.07 -0.53
CA THR A 199 23.77 15.44 -0.16
C THR A 199 22.27 15.60 0.08
N ARG A 200 21.90 16.63 0.86
CA ARG A 200 20.50 17.02 1.06
C ARG A 200 19.77 17.27 -0.27
N HIS A 201 20.49 17.74 -1.29
CA HIS A 201 19.98 17.98 -2.64
C HIS A 201 19.63 16.67 -3.34
N ALA A 202 20.52 15.68 -3.32
CA ALA A 202 20.28 14.36 -3.93
C ALA A 202 19.01 13.68 -3.38
N LEU A 203 18.77 13.78 -2.07
CA LEU A 203 17.52 13.29 -1.44
C LEU A 203 16.28 14.03 -1.94
N THR A 204 16.39 15.34 -2.17
CA THR A 204 15.26 16.17 -2.60
C THR A 204 14.95 15.91 -4.06
N ASP A 205 15.97 15.75 -4.90
CA ASP A 205 15.82 15.36 -6.30
C ASP A 205 15.22 13.96 -6.43
N CYS A 206 15.70 13.00 -5.64
CA CYS A 206 15.15 11.64 -5.60
C CYS A 206 13.67 11.62 -5.18
N ALA A 207 13.30 12.35 -4.11
CA ALA A 207 11.91 12.43 -3.70
C ALA A 207 11.03 13.13 -4.76
N ARG A 208 11.57 14.14 -5.46
CA ARG A 208 10.89 14.83 -6.56
C ARG A 208 10.66 13.93 -7.76
N GLU A 209 11.66 13.15 -8.17
CA GLU A 209 11.53 12.18 -9.24
C GLU A 209 10.52 11.09 -8.89
N ALA A 210 10.57 10.57 -7.66
CA ALA A 210 9.57 9.60 -7.17
C ALA A 210 8.14 10.17 -7.22
N CYS A 211 7.93 11.42 -6.77
CA CYS A 211 6.61 12.05 -6.83
C CYS A 211 6.14 12.27 -8.27
N ALA A 212 7.02 12.73 -9.17
CA ALA A 212 6.69 12.91 -10.58
C ALA A 212 6.32 11.58 -11.26
N TRP A 213 7.03 10.50 -10.92
CA TRP A 213 6.69 9.15 -11.40
C TRP A 213 5.33 8.69 -10.87
N ILE A 214 5.05 8.89 -9.57
CA ILE A 214 3.75 8.56 -8.97
C ILE A 214 2.61 9.31 -9.69
N GLU A 215 2.76 10.62 -9.91
CA GLU A 215 1.75 11.43 -10.60
C GLU A 215 1.50 10.95 -12.04
N MET A 216 2.57 10.60 -12.76
CA MET A 216 2.49 10.06 -14.11
C MET A 216 1.75 8.72 -14.12
N GLU A 217 2.11 7.77 -13.26
CA GLU A 217 1.45 6.46 -13.18
C GLU A 217 -0.04 6.60 -12.84
N MET A 218 -0.38 7.44 -11.85
CA MET A 218 -1.77 7.67 -11.46
C MET A 218 -2.61 8.29 -12.58
N ARG A 219 -2.04 9.26 -13.31
CA ARG A 219 -2.70 9.93 -14.43
C ARG A 219 -2.86 8.97 -15.62
N ASP A 220 -1.76 8.36 -16.06
CA ASP A 220 -1.68 7.72 -17.36
C ASP A 220 -2.26 6.30 -17.33
N LYS A 221 -2.09 5.57 -16.22
CA LYS A 221 -2.62 4.21 -16.09
C LYS A 221 -4.02 4.20 -15.47
N TYR A 222 -4.27 4.99 -14.43
CA TYR A 222 -5.50 4.84 -13.62
C TYR A 222 -6.49 5.98 -13.78
N ALA A 223 -6.19 7.00 -14.60
CA ALA A 223 -7.00 8.20 -14.78
C ALA A 223 -7.39 8.88 -13.44
N VAL A 224 -6.51 8.75 -12.44
CA VAL A 224 -6.64 9.38 -11.12
C VAL A 224 -5.70 10.59 -11.12
N PRO A 225 -6.17 11.81 -11.40
CA PRO A 225 -5.30 12.96 -11.29
C PRO A 225 -4.99 13.18 -9.81
N VAL A 226 -3.71 13.23 -9.51
CA VAL A 226 -3.20 13.56 -8.19
C VAL A 226 -2.46 14.88 -8.31
N ALA A 227 -2.79 15.84 -7.45
CA ALA A 227 -2.07 17.09 -7.37
C ALA A 227 -1.11 17.02 -6.18
N GLN A 228 0.21 17.04 -6.44
CA GLN A 228 1.17 17.26 -5.37
C GLN A 228 1.06 18.71 -4.89
N GLU A 229 0.72 18.91 -3.62
CA GLU A 229 0.55 20.25 -3.09
C GLU A 229 1.87 20.87 -2.60
N ARG A 230 2.75 20.11 -1.92
CA ARG A 230 4.04 20.65 -1.40
C ARG A 230 5.14 19.61 -1.15
N PHE A 231 6.39 20.04 -1.32
CA PHE A 231 7.57 19.49 -0.60
C PHE A 231 7.86 20.40 0.60
N GLY A 232 7.63 19.93 1.81
CA GLY A 232 7.83 20.75 3.01
C GLY A 232 7.03 20.21 4.19
N ALA A 233 7.37 20.65 5.41
CA ALA A 233 6.72 20.19 6.64
C ALA A 233 5.20 20.18 6.47
N PHE A 234 4.59 19.03 6.78
CA PHE A 234 3.14 18.87 6.93
C PHE A 234 2.57 20.15 7.51
N ALA A 235 1.64 20.78 6.80
CA ALA A 235 0.94 21.90 7.37
C ALA A 235 0.30 21.40 8.67
N ALA A 236 0.74 21.95 9.80
CA ALA A 236 0.22 21.66 11.14
C ALA A 236 -1.28 22.02 11.29
N HIS A 237 -1.97 22.37 10.20
CA HIS A 237 -3.36 22.80 10.18
C HIS A 237 -4.37 21.65 10.13
N ALA A 238 -3.95 20.39 9.90
CA ALA A 238 -4.83 19.23 10.05
C ALA A 238 -4.82 18.62 11.47
N TRP A 239 -4.00 19.14 12.39
CA TRP A 239 -3.67 18.47 13.66
C TRP A 239 -4.50 18.92 14.87
N VAL A 240 -5.52 19.79 14.70
CA VAL A 240 -6.27 20.38 15.83
C VAL A 240 -7.79 20.14 15.78
N ALA A 241 -8.30 19.21 14.98
CA ALA A 241 -9.73 18.85 15.04
C ALA A 241 -9.92 17.45 15.62
N GLY A 242 -10.02 17.37 16.95
CA GLY A 242 -10.44 16.14 17.64
C GLY A 242 -10.09 16.08 19.12
N MET A 243 -10.46 17.11 19.89
CA MET A 243 -10.95 16.89 21.26
C MET A 243 -12.45 16.61 21.18
#